data_AF-A0A6I7NZF4-F1
#
_entry.id   AF-A0A6I7NZF4-F1
#
_cell.length_a   1.000
_cell.length_b   1.000
_cell.length_c   1.000
_cell.angle_alpha   90.00
_cell.angle_beta   90.00
_cell.angle_gamma   90.00
#
_symmetry.space_group_name_H-M   'P 1'
#
loop_
_entity.id
_entity.type
_entity.pdbx_description
1 polymer ?
#
loop_
_entity_poly.entity_id
_entity_poly.type
_entity_poly.pdbx_seq_one_letter_code
_entity_poly.pdbx_strand_id
1 'polypeptide(L)' 'MGKIFVEKVNECITSIALNPNAYPVKYRFLRARLLSTFPYSVFYKIEKNDLIRIYACLHHKQHADTILDKR' A
#
# COMPACT_ATOMS: atom_id res chain seq x y z
N MET A 1 19.30 7.39 -4.85
CA MET A 1 17.86 7.14 -5.11
C MET A 1 17.27 6.03 -4.24
N GLY A 2 17.93 4.87 -4.04
CA GLY A 2 17.38 3.78 -3.22
C GLY A 2 17.02 4.14 -1.77
N LYS A 3 17.86 4.94 -1.09
CA LYS A 3 17.58 5.40 0.28
C LYS A 3 16.29 6.22 0.40
N ILE A 4 16.07 7.13 -0.54
CA ILE A 4 14.86 7.97 -0.61
C ILE A 4 13.61 7.12 -0.80
N PHE A 5 13.70 6.07 -1.63
CA PHE A 5 12.59 5.13 -1.79
C PHE A 5 12.23 4.44 -0.47
N VAL A 6 13.23 3.91 0.25
CA VAL A 6 13.02 3.25 1.54
C VAL A 6 12.42 4.21 2.57
N GLU A 7 12.91 5.46 2.63
CA GLU A 7 12.35 6.50 3.50
C GLU A 7 10.86 6.76 3.17
N LYS A 8 10.52 6.88 1.89
CA LYS A 8 9.12 7.09 1.45
C LYS A 8 8.21 5.88 1.72
N VAL A 9 8.74 4.66 1.65
CA VAL A 9 8.01 3.46 2.07
C VAL A 9 7.76 3.50 3.58
N ASN A 10 8.77 3.86 4.38
CA ASN A 10 8.61 3.94 5.84
C ASN A 10 7.60 5.01 6.25
N GLU A 11 7.66 6.21 5.67
CA GLU A 11 6.65 7.27 5.88
C GLU A 11 5.24 6.77 5.56
N CYS A 12 5.09 6.05 4.45
CA CYS A 12 3.84 5.46 4.02
C CYS A 12 3.31 4.44 5.04
N ILE A 13 4.19 3.56 5.56
CA ILE A 13 3.84 2.56 6.57
C ILE A 13 3.47 3.22 7.89
N THR A 14 4.25 4.18 8.38
CA THR A 14 3.96 4.92 9.62
C THR A 14 2.59 5.57 9.56
N SER A 15 2.24 6.21 8.45
CA SER A 15 0.94 6.87 8.36
C SER A 15 -0.22 5.87 8.10
N ILE A 16 0.04 4.67 7.55
CA ILE A 16 -0.94 3.56 7.59
C ILE A 16 -1.16 3.13 9.03
N ALA A 17 -0.10 3.01 9.85
CA ALA A 17 -0.22 2.62 11.25
C ALA A 17 -1.01 3.63 12.09
N LEU A 18 -0.83 4.93 11.83
CA LEU A 18 -1.56 5.99 12.52
C LEU A 18 -3.06 6.03 12.19
N ASN A 19 -3.43 5.74 10.95
CA ASN A 19 -4.83 5.71 10.55
C ASN A 19 -5.08 4.67 9.45
N PRO A 20 -5.18 3.37 9.81
CA PRO A 20 -5.26 2.29 8.84
C PRO A 20 -6.60 2.27 8.10
N ASN A 21 -7.64 2.94 8.62
CA ASN A 21 -8.94 3.03 7.98
C ASN A 21 -9.08 4.20 7.00
N ALA A 22 -8.11 5.13 6.95
CA ALA A 22 -8.12 6.30 6.08
C ALA A 22 -8.05 5.99 4.58
N TYR A 23 -7.46 4.85 4.20
CA TYR A 23 -7.23 4.49 2.79
C TYR A 23 -8.28 3.50 2.29
N PRO A 24 -8.88 3.72 1.12
CA PRO A 24 -9.99 2.88 0.64
C PRO A 24 -9.56 1.44 0.37
N VAL A 25 -10.50 0.52 0.55
CA VAL A 25 -10.37 -0.86 0.08
C VAL A 25 -10.44 -0.85 -1.45
N LYS A 26 -9.42 -1.41 -2.13
CA LYS A 26 -9.37 -1.49 -3.59
C LYS A 26 -9.74 -2.87 -4.14
N TYR A 27 -9.39 -3.96 -3.46
CA TYR A 27 -9.60 -5.33 -3.96
C TYR A 27 -9.78 -6.32 -2.81
N ARG A 28 -10.84 -7.16 -2.82
CA ARG A 28 -11.07 -8.24 -1.82
C ARG A 28 -10.58 -7.92 -0.40
N PHE A 29 -10.96 -6.75 0.15
CA PHE A 29 -10.59 -6.27 1.49
C PHE A 29 -9.16 -5.73 1.67
N LEU A 30 -8.32 -5.73 0.64
CA LEU A 30 -7.02 -5.04 0.62
C LEU A 30 -7.21 -3.55 0.42
N ARG A 31 -6.61 -2.78 1.32
CA ARG A 31 -6.45 -1.33 1.22
C ARG A 31 -5.13 -1.05 0.51
N ALA A 32 -5.08 0.05 -0.24
CA ALA A 32 -3.88 0.44 -0.97
C ALA A 32 -3.59 1.92 -0.75
N ARG A 33 -2.33 2.22 -0.43
CA ARG A 33 -1.84 3.59 -0.33
C ARG A 33 -0.74 3.84 -1.35
N LEU A 34 -0.86 4.90 -2.14
CA LEU A 34 0.17 5.36 -3.05
C LEU A 34 1.30 6.06 -2.28
N LEU A 35 2.55 5.78 -2.64
CA LEU A 35 3.69 6.56 -2.19
C LEU A 35 3.60 7.97 -2.77
N SER A 36 4.01 8.97 -1.99
CA SER A 36 3.92 10.38 -2.40
C SER A 36 4.84 10.76 -3.56
N THR A 37 5.99 10.10 -3.68
CA THR A 37 7.05 10.46 -4.64
C THR A 37 7.20 9.45 -5.78
N PHE A 38 6.71 8.21 -5.59
CA PHE A 38 6.92 7.12 -6.54
C PHE A 38 5.57 6.49 -6.92
N PRO A 39 5.41 6.00 -8.15
CA PRO A 39 4.19 5.33 -8.62
C PRO A 39 4.10 3.89 -8.08
N TYR A 40 4.35 3.72 -6.78
CA TYR A 40 4.22 2.47 -6.05
C TYR A 40 3.06 2.57 -5.06
N SER A 41 2.39 1.44 -4.79
CA SER A 41 1.44 1.35 -3.68
C SER A 41 1.80 0.24 -2.70
N VAL A 42 1.63 0.55 -1.42
CA VAL A 42 1.63 -0.43 -0.34
C VAL A 42 0.21 -0.97 -0.19
N PHE A 43 0.07 -2.29 -0.36
CA PHE A 43 -1.16 -3.03 -0.15
C PHE A 43 -1.15 -3.68 1.22
N TYR A 44 -2.20 -3.45 2.00
CA TYR A 44 -2.30 -3.95 3.35
C TYR A 44 -3.75 -4.33 3.72
N LYS A 45 -3.89 -5.09 4.80
CA LYS A 45 -5.18 -5.41 5.41
C LYS A 45 -5.09 -5.22 6.92
N ILE A 46 -6.23 -4.87 7.51
CA ILE A 46 -6.42 -4.85 8.96
C ILE A 46 -7.02 -6.21 9.33
N GLU A 47 -6.30 -6.99 10.13
CA GLU A 47 -6.76 -8.29 10.63
C GLU A 47 -7.57 -8.13 11.93
N LYS A 48 -8.17 -9.23 12.42
CA LYS A 48 -9.13 -9.23 13.55
C LYS A 48 -8.60 -8.69 14.89
N ASN A 49 -7.30 -8.45 15.03
CA ASN A 49 -6.65 -7.97 16.25
C ASN A 49 -5.98 -6.59 16.04
N ASP A 50 -6.52 -5.76 15.13
CA ASP A 50 -5.93 -4.49 14.68
C ASP A 50 -4.52 -4.61 14.10
N LEU A 51 -4.06 -5.85 13.86
CA LEU A 51 -2.79 -6.13 13.20
C LEU A 51 -2.87 -5.70 11.74
N ILE A 52 -1.98 -4.79 11.37
CA ILE A 52 -1.82 -4.35 9.98
C ILE A 52 -0.86 -5.30 9.29
N ARG A 53 -1.38 -6.13 8.39
CA ARG A 53 -0.56 -7.01 7.54
C ARG A 53 -0.29 -6.33 6.21
N ILE A 54 0.99 -6.09 5.90
CA ILE A 54 1.43 -5.61 4.59
C ILE A 54 1.62 -6.82 3.68
N TYR A 55 0.99 -6.79 2.50
CA TYR A 55 1.07 -7.88 1.52
C TYR A 55 2.11 -7.60 0.45
N ALA A 56 2.14 -6.38 -0.09
CA ALA A 56 3.01 -6.05 -1.20
C ALA A 56 3.27 -4.55 -1.32
N CYS A 57 4.37 -4.20 -1.97
CA CYS A 57 4.66 -2.86 -2.49
C CYS A 57 4.84 -2.98 -4.01
N LEU A 58 3.88 -2.51 -4.80
CA LEU A 58 3.83 -2.75 -6.25
C LEU A 58 3.92 -1.47 -7.07
N HIS A 59 4.71 -1.50 -8.15
CA HIS A 59 4.80 -0.42 -9.13
C HIS A 59 3.61 -0.43 -10.08
N HIS A 60 2.91 0.70 -10.22
CA HIS A 60 1.65 0.80 -10.97
C HIS A 60 1.81 0.54 -12.47
N LYS A 61 2.88 1.06 -13.08
CA LYS A 61 3.15 0.86 -14.51
C LYS A 61 3.60 -0.56 -14.89
N GLN A 62 4.29 -1.27 -13.98
CA GLN A 62 4.83 -2.61 -14.27
C GLN A 62 3.83 -3.71 -13.92
N HIS A 63 2.97 -3.48 -12.93
CA HIS A 63 1.96 -4.42 -12.46
C HIS A 63 0.55 -3.86 -12.65
N ALA A 64 0.32 -3.12 -13.74
CA ALA A 64 -0.98 -2.51 -14.03
C ALA A 64 -2.08 -3.58 -14.04
N ASP A 65 -1.82 -4.73 -14.66
CA ASP A 65 -2.75 -5.86 -14.76
C ASP A 65 -3.12 -6.42 -13.38
N THR A 66 -2.13 -6.61 -12.49
CA THR A 66 -2.35 -7.11 -11.12
C THR A 66 -3.10 -6.13 -10.22
N ILE A 67 -2.98 -4.82 -10.49
CA ILE A 67 -3.65 -3.76 -9.71
C ILE A 67 -5.06 -3.47 -10.25
N LEU A 68 -5.31 -3.80 -11.53
CA LEU A 68 -6.54 -3.54 -12.25
C LEU A 68 -7.40 -4.79 -12.51
N ASP A 69 -6.99 -5.98 -12.05
CA ASP A 69 -7.77 -7.21 -12.25
C ASP A 69 -9.14 -7.09 -11.56
N LYS A 70 -10.09 -6.70 -12.40
CA LYS A 70 -11.50 -6.38 -12.16
C LYS A 70 -12.41 -7.40 -12.84
N ARG A 71 -11.92 -8.60 -13.16
CA ARG A 71 -12.72 -9.64 -13.81
C ARG A 71 -13.14 -10.73 -12.84
#